data_AF-A0A1Y1YJA3-F1
#
_entry.id   AF-A0A1Y1YJA3-F1
#
_cell.length_a   1.000
_cell.length_b   1.000
_cell.length_c   1.000
_cell.angle_alpha   90.00
_cell.angle_beta   90.00
_cell.angle_gamma   90.00
#
_symmetry.space_group_name_H-M   'P 1'
#
loop_
_entity.id
_entity.type
_entity.pdbx_description
1 polymer ?
#
loop_
_entity_poly.entity_id
_entity_poly.type
_entity_poly.pdbx_seq_one_letter_code
_entity_poly.pdbx_strand_id
1 'polypeptide(L)'
;MVEGQEGIAQKVAVTPDREWANLKKLYRRTYFRRVWMTQEIAVNKEVDIICGKSSLPWDSLDKAIENINYRRYLFNPASNLKVDDSSFDCIQGISYVRKNYQQNISDPTGIDFLDILDMARKLQATDPRDKVFAMVRFRGKLQHIMPDYGISVTPSEVFKNMVQSFIEIGSLDIILHCGRRQQPNIPSWCPD
;
A
#
# COMPACT_ATOMS: atom_id res chain seq x y z
N MET A 1 -11.70 -36.33 35.96
CA MET A 1 -12.24 -36.55 34.59
C MET A 1 -12.13 -35.23 33.87
N VAL A 2 -11.06 -35.06 33.10
CA VAL A 2 -10.74 -33.85 32.35
C VAL A 2 -10.82 -34.25 30.88
N GLU A 3 -12.02 -34.18 30.31
CA GLU A 3 -12.24 -34.27 28.87
C GLU A 3 -12.76 -32.91 28.44
N GLY A 4 -12.03 -32.19 27.59
CA GLY A 4 -12.55 -30.93 27.07
C GLY A 4 -11.61 -29.94 26.39
N GLN A 5 -10.35 -30.26 26.07
CA GLN A 5 -9.49 -29.29 25.38
C GLN A 5 -8.66 -29.80 24.19
N GLU A 6 -8.74 -31.07 23.80
CA GLU A 6 -7.98 -31.56 22.62
C GLU A 6 -8.69 -31.34 21.27
N GLY A 7 -9.94 -30.87 21.27
CA GLY A 7 -10.76 -30.78 20.05
C GLY A 7 -10.62 -29.52 19.20
N ILE A 8 -9.99 -28.44 19.69
CA ILE A 8 -10.02 -27.12 19.01
C ILE A 8 -8.75 -26.86 18.18
N ALA A 9 -7.65 -27.59 18.42
CA ALA A 9 -6.41 -27.43 17.67
C ALA A 9 -6.42 -28.10 16.27
N GLN A 10 -7.46 -28.87 15.95
CA GLN A 10 -7.51 -29.73 14.76
C GLN A 10 -8.55 -29.24 13.74
N LYS A 11 -8.20 -28.20 12.97
CA LYS A 11 -8.62 -27.94 11.56
C LYS A 11 -8.32 -26.50 11.12
N VAL A 12 -7.08 -26.06 11.29
CA VAL A 12 -6.58 -24.94 10.50
C VAL A 12 -5.71 -25.57 9.41
N ALA A 13 -6.37 -26.03 8.34
CA ALA A 13 -5.74 -26.77 7.23
C ALA A 13 -4.45 -26.06 6.81
N VAL A 14 -3.30 -26.72 6.96
CA VAL A 14 -2.00 -26.21 6.49
C VAL A 14 -2.16 -25.94 5.00
N THR A 15 -2.19 -24.66 4.60
CA THR A 15 -2.17 -24.28 3.18
C THR A 15 -0.85 -24.83 2.62
N PRO A 16 -0.87 -25.81 1.70
CA PRO A 16 0.35 -26.47 1.24
C PRO A 16 1.36 -25.46 0.69
N ASP A 17 2.66 -25.70 0.88
CA ASP A 17 3.76 -24.82 0.39
C ASP A 17 3.60 -24.39 -1.08
N ARG A 18 2.96 -25.25 -1.88
CA ARG A 18 2.64 -25.00 -3.29
C ARG A 18 1.62 -23.88 -3.49
N GLU A 19 0.55 -23.82 -2.71
CA GLU A 19 -0.47 -22.77 -2.80
C GLU A 19 0.13 -21.41 -2.44
N TRP A 20 1.00 -21.40 -1.42
CA TRP A 20 1.76 -20.21 -1.06
C TRP A 20 2.71 -19.75 -2.15
N ALA A 21 3.45 -20.68 -2.77
CA ALA A 21 4.31 -20.37 -3.90
C ALA A 21 3.53 -19.79 -5.08
N ASN A 22 2.31 -20.26 -5.33
CA ASN A 22 1.44 -19.73 -6.38
C ASN A 22 0.91 -18.33 -6.05
N LEU A 23 0.53 -18.09 -4.79
CA LEU A 23 0.07 -16.79 -4.33
C LEU A 23 1.19 -15.74 -4.42
N LYS A 24 2.42 -16.11 -4.03
CA LYS A 24 3.63 -15.31 -4.27
C LYS A 24 3.82 -14.93 -5.74
N LYS A 25 3.67 -15.90 -6.66
CA LYS A 25 3.77 -15.65 -8.10
C LYS A 25 2.70 -14.68 -8.59
N LEU A 26 1.48 -14.77 -8.03
CA LEU A 26 0.40 -13.83 -8.33
C LEU A 26 0.78 -12.40 -7.91
N TYR A 27 1.21 -12.21 -6.67
CA TYR A 27 1.56 -10.89 -6.12
C TYR A 27 2.81 -10.25 -6.70
N ARG A 28 3.71 -11.06 -7.27
CA ARG A 28 4.89 -10.53 -7.98
C ARG A 28 4.56 -9.97 -9.37
N ARG A 29 3.33 -10.13 -9.86
CA ARG A 29 2.91 -9.52 -11.12
C ARG A 29 2.94 -8.00 -11.01
N THR A 30 3.34 -7.35 -12.10
CA THR A 30 3.49 -5.88 -12.21
C THR A 30 2.25 -5.12 -11.75
N TYR A 31 1.04 -5.67 -11.99
CA TYR A 31 -0.21 -5.07 -11.53
C TYR A 31 -0.18 -4.70 -10.04
N PHE A 32 0.27 -5.63 -9.18
CA PHE A 32 0.35 -5.44 -7.72
C PHE A 32 1.39 -4.43 -7.26
N ARG A 33 2.21 -3.94 -8.20
CA ARG A 33 3.24 -2.95 -7.93
C ARG A 33 2.88 -1.59 -8.52
N ARG A 34 1.81 -1.42 -9.29
CA ARG A 34 1.46 -0.12 -9.89
C ARG A 34 1.00 0.85 -8.80
N VAL A 35 1.49 2.08 -8.84
CA VAL A 35 1.08 3.12 -7.89
C VAL A 35 -0.43 3.43 -7.96
N TRP A 36 -1.00 3.39 -9.16
CA TRP A 36 -2.42 3.61 -9.41
C TRP A 36 -3.32 2.53 -8.79
N MET A 37 -2.78 1.34 -8.50
CA MET A 37 -3.54 0.28 -7.86
C MET A 37 -4.12 0.74 -6.52
N THR A 38 -3.43 1.63 -5.79
CA THR A 38 -3.94 2.15 -4.53
C THR A 38 -5.32 2.79 -4.70
N GLN A 39 -5.54 3.60 -5.74
CA GLN A 39 -6.87 4.17 -6.00
C GLN A 39 -7.85 3.15 -6.57
N GLU A 40 -7.40 2.33 -7.53
CA GLU A 40 -8.21 1.28 -8.17
C GLU A 40 -8.84 0.36 -7.11
N ILE A 41 -8.09 0.05 -6.05
CA ILE A 41 -8.52 -0.81 -4.96
C ILE A 41 -9.18 -0.04 -3.81
N ALA A 42 -8.60 1.05 -3.33
CA ALA A 42 -9.09 1.69 -2.11
C ALA A 42 -10.43 2.41 -2.30
N VAL A 43 -10.65 3.02 -3.47
CA VAL A 43 -11.80 3.90 -3.70
C VAL A 43 -13.07 3.12 -4.07
N ASN A 44 -12.92 2.04 -4.83
CA ASN A 44 -14.06 1.26 -5.33
C ASN A 44 -14.63 0.35 -4.24
N LYS A 45 -15.95 0.29 -4.06
CA LYS A 45 -16.56 -0.57 -3.03
C LYS A 45 -16.41 -2.05 -3.34
N GLU A 46 -16.64 -2.42 -4.59
CA GLU A 46 -16.55 -3.79 -5.07
C GLU A 46 -15.41 -3.88 -6.09
N VAL A 47 -14.53 -4.86 -5.88
CA VAL A 47 -13.32 -5.01 -6.69
C VAL A 47 -13.09 -6.49 -6.94
N ASP A 48 -13.07 -6.87 -8.22
CA ASP A 48 -12.66 -8.18 -8.66
C ASP A 48 -11.29 -8.13 -9.32
N ILE A 49 -10.39 -9.01 -8.87
CA ILE A 49 -9.10 -9.25 -9.50
C ILE A 49 -9.27 -10.30 -10.58
N ILE A 50 -8.94 -9.95 -11.82
CA ILE A 50 -9.02 -10.84 -12.97
C ILE A 50 -7.62 -11.34 -13.33
N CYS A 51 -7.46 -12.65 -13.46
CA CYS A 51 -6.21 -13.30 -13.86
C CYS A 51 -6.48 -14.42 -14.88
N GLY A 52 -6.29 -14.12 -16.17
CA GLY A 52 -6.59 -15.07 -17.25
C GLY A 52 -8.10 -15.29 -17.38
N LYS A 53 -8.55 -16.54 -17.18
CA LYS A 53 -9.99 -16.92 -17.23
C LYS A 53 -10.66 -16.93 -15.85
N SER A 54 -9.93 -16.55 -14.81
CA SER A 54 -10.41 -16.61 -13.43
C SER A 54 -10.54 -15.19 -12.88
N SER A 55 -11.54 -14.99 -12.02
CA SER A 55 -11.72 -13.78 -11.23
C SER A 55 -11.90 -14.14 -9.76
N LEU A 56 -11.54 -13.22 -8.86
CA LEU A 56 -11.83 -13.33 -7.44
C LEU A 56 -12.01 -11.95 -6.81
N PRO A 57 -12.84 -11.82 -5.77
CA PRO A 57 -12.94 -10.58 -5.02
C PRO A 57 -11.61 -10.20 -4.36
N TRP A 58 -11.29 -8.91 -4.34
CA TRP A 58 -10.13 -8.37 -3.62
C TRP A 58 -10.10 -8.82 -2.16
N ASP A 59 -11.26 -8.78 -1.48
CA ASP A 59 -11.35 -9.10 -0.06
C ASP A 59 -10.98 -10.57 0.24
N SER A 60 -11.15 -11.48 -0.73
CA SER A 60 -10.66 -12.86 -0.61
C SER A 60 -9.13 -12.92 -0.63
N LEU A 61 -8.51 -12.09 -1.47
CA LEU A 61 -7.08 -11.98 -1.62
C LEU A 61 -6.43 -11.28 -0.41
N ASP A 62 -7.09 -10.27 0.16
CA ASP A 62 -6.67 -9.58 1.37
C ASP A 62 -6.69 -10.51 2.59
N LYS A 63 -7.80 -11.22 2.81
CA LYS A 63 -7.94 -12.22 3.89
C LYS A 63 -6.89 -13.33 3.80
N ALA A 64 -6.48 -13.72 2.60
CA ALA A 64 -5.42 -14.72 2.43
C ALA A 64 -4.10 -14.24 3.06
N ILE A 65 -3.72 -12.97 2.84
CA ILE A 65 -2.50 -12.39 3.43
C ILE A 65 -2.62 -12.28 4.95
N GLU A 66 -3.76 -11.82 5.47
CA GLU A 66 -3.98 -11.71 6.91
C GLU A 66 -3.82 -13.06 7.61
N ASN A 67 -4.45 -14.10 7.06
CA ASN A 67 -4.35 -15.46 7.60
C ASN A 67 -2.91 -15.99 7.56
N ILE A 68 -2.14 -15.64 6.53
CA ILE A 68 -0.73 -16.03 6.41
C ILE A 68 0.11 -15.35 7.50
N ASN A 69 -0.07 -14.04 7.69
CA ASN A 69 0.62 -13.29 8.73
C ASN A 69 0.28 -13.83 10.13
N TYR A 70 -1.00 -14.08 10.39
CA TYR A 70 -1.48 -14.62 11.66
C TYR A 70 -0.90 -16.00 11.98
N ARG A 71 -0.94 -16.93 11.02
CA ARG A 71 -0.33 -18.26 11.19
C ARG A 71 1.17 -18.17 11.44
N ARG A 72 1.86 -17.29 10.72
CA ARG A 72 3.30 -17.12 10.88
C ARG A 72 3.65 -16.60 12.26
N TYR A 73 2.90 -15.63 12.78
CA TYR A 73 3.04 -15.13 14.15
C TYR A 73 2.86 -16.24 15.19
N LEU A 74 1.82 -17.08 15.03
CA LEU A 74 1.53 -18.16 15.98
C LEU A 74 2.50 -19.34 15.94
N PHE A 75 2.92 -19.77 14.74
CA PHE A 75 3.65 -21.04 14.57
C PHE A 75 5.15 -20.87 14.36
N ASN A 76 5.65 -19.66 14.14
CA ASN A 76 7.08 -19.43 13.99
C ASN A 76 7.54 -18.04 14.50
N PRO A 77 7.34 -17.74 15.80
CA PRO A 77 7.67 -16.44 16.40
C PRO A 77 9.17 -16.10 16.34
N ALA A 78 10.05 -17.10 16.20
CA ALA A 78 11.50 -16.93 16.07
C ALA A 78 11.98 -16.75 14.62
N SER A 79 11.11 -16.95 13.61
CA SER A 79 11.50 -16.74 12.21
C SER A 79 11.55 -15.25 11.87
N ASN A 80 12.70 -14.65 12.15
CA ASN A 80 13.22 -13.43 11.54
C ASN A 80 13.43 -13.55 10.01
N LEU A 81 12.75 -14.50 9.34
CA LEU A 81 12.55 -14.49 7.90
C LEU A 81 11.70 -13.26 7.60
N LYS A 82 12.30 -12.06 7.64
CA LYS A 82 11.80 -10.91 6.90
C LYS A 82 11.34 -11.49 5.58
N VAL A 83 10.04 -11.48 5.32
CA VAL A 83 9.58 -11.72 3.96
C VAL A 83 10.08 -10.47 3.26
N ASP A 84 11.34 -10.52 2.82
CA ASP A 84 11.95 -9.54 1.94
C ASP A 84 11.33 -9.76 0.55
N ASP A 85 10.02 -9.70 0.52
CA ASP A 85 9.23 -9.72 -0.68
C ASP A 85 8.32 -8.52 -0.56
N SER A 86 8.90 -7.39 -0.94
CA SER A 86 8.29 -6.06 -1.05
C SER A 86 6.92 -6.09 -1.74
N SER A 87 6.62 -7.14 -2.50
CA SER A 87 5.29 -7.38 -3.09
C SER A 87 4.19 -7.50 -2.02
N PHE A 88 4.45 -8.16 -0.89
CA PHE A 88 3.45 -8.27 0.19
C PHE A 88 3.28 -6.96 0.96
N ASP A 89 4.38 -6.25 1.22
CA ASP A 89 4.34 -4.95 1.88
C ASP A 89 3.47 -3.96 1.10
N CYS A 90 3.59 -3.97 -0.23
CA CYS A 90 2.76 -3.13 -1.12
C CYS A 90 1.27 -3.46 -0.96
N ILE A 91 0.92 -4.75 -0.94
CA ILE A 91 -0.48 -5.16 -0.84
C ILE A 91 -1.06 -4.85 0.53
N GLN A 92 -0.31 -5.12 1.60
CA GLN A 92 -0.72 -4.78 2.97
C GLN A 92 -0.97 -3.28 3.10
N GLY A 93 -0.08 -2.46 2.53
CA GLY A 93 -0.28 -1.01 2.48
C GLY A 93 -1.56 -0.62 1.73
N ILE A 94 -1.84 -1.22 0.57
CA ILE A 94 -3.06 -0.97 -0.20
C ILE A 94 -4.31 -1.38 0.59
N SER A 95 -4.30 -2.56 1.24
CA SER A 95 -5.38 -3.03 2.10
C SER A 95 -5.63 -2.09 3.28
N TYR A 96 -4.56 -1.58 3.87
CA TYR A 96 -4.63 -0.60 4.96
C TYR A 96 -5.28 0.72 4.49
N VAL A 97 -4.85 1.25 3.33
CA VAL A 97 -5.48 2.45 2.73
C VAL A 97 -6.95 2.22 2.42
N ARG A 98 -7.31 1.07 1.81
CA ARG A 98 -8.70 0.71 1.51
C ARG A 98 -9.58 0.71 2.76
N LYS A 99 -9.15 0.05 3.84
CA LYS A 99 -9.94 -0.05 5.08
C LYS A 99 -10.26 1.32 5.67
N ASN A 100 -9.26 2.19 5.76
CA ASN A 100 -9.47 3.55 6.29
C ASN A 100 -10.33 4.41 5.36
N TYR A 101 -10.09 4.34 4.04
CA TYR A 101 -10.88 5.08 3.06
C TYR A 101 -12.36 4.68 3.09
N GLN A 102 -12.65 3.38 3.14
CA GLN A 102 -14.03 2.86 3.11
C GLN A 102 -14.77 3.03 4.44
N GLN A 103 -14.08 2.92 5.57
CA GLN A 103 -14.70 3.02 6.89
C GLN A 103 -14.92 4.47 7.35
N ASN A 104 -14.46 5.46 6.55
CA ASN A 104 -14.66 6.89 6.80
C ASN A 104 -14.31 7.26 8.25
N ILE A 105 -13.24 6.63 8.76
CA ILE A 105 -12.78 6.83 10.13
C ILE A 105 -12.25 8.27 10.19
N SER A 106 -13.11 9.17 10.65
CA SER A 106 -12.77 10.50 11.13
C SER A 106 -12.01 10.37 12.45
N ASP A 107 -10.92 9.62 12.47
CA ASP A 107 -10.05 9.52 13.64
C ASP A 107 -9.03 10.67 13.57
N PRO A 108 -8.88 11.46 14.64
CA PRO A 108 -7.79 12.41 14.80
C PRO A 108 -6.39 11.79 14.66
N THR A 109 -6.26 10.45 14.71
CA THR A 109 -5.02 9.71 14.37
C THR A 109 -5.08 8.94 13.04
N GLY A 110 -6.01 9.28 12.14
CA GLY A 110 -6.18 8.65 10.82
C GLY A 110 -4.89 8.56 10.00
N ILE A 111 -4.88 7.68 8.97
CA ILE A 111 -3.67 7.37 8.18
C ILE A 111 -2.85 8.63 7.93
N ASP A 112 -1.62 8.64 8.45
CA ASP A 112 -0.71 9.73 8.13
C ASP A 112 -0.48 9.68 6.62
N PHE A 113 -0.81 10.78 5.95
CA PHE A 113 -0.62 10.89 4.52
C PHE A 113 0.84 10.61 4.12
N LEU A 114 1.79 10.80 5.05
CA LEU A 114 3.18 10.42 4.92
C LEU A 114 3.40 8.90 4.84
N ASP A 115 2.65 8.08 5.60
CA ASP A 115 2.70 6.62 5.49
C ASP A 115 2.24 6.16 4.10
N ILE A 116 1.21 6.83 3.55
CA ILE A 116 0.74 6.59 2.18
C ILE A 116 1.84 6.94 1.17
N LEU A 117 2.56 8.04 1.37
CA LEU A 117 3.66 8.44 0.52
C LEU A 117 4.88 7.51 0.64
N ASP A 118 5.22 7.01 1.84
CA ASP A 118 6.29 6.02 2.03
C ASP A 118 5.97 4.69 1.34
N MET A 119 4.73 4.24 1.45
CA MET A 119 4.23 3.10 0.66
C MET A 119 4.33 3.41 -0.84
N ALA A 120 3.86 4.57 -1.29
CA ALA A 120 3.85 4.95 -2.71
C ALA A 120 5.26 4.92 -3.32
N ARG A 121 6.30 5.26 -2.57
CA ARG A 121 7.70 5.15 -3.00
C ARG A 121 8.09 3.72 -3.42
N LYS A 122 7.56 2.70 -2.75
CA LYS A 122 7.84 1.27 -3.04
C LYS A 122 7.11 0.74 -4.28
N LEU A 123 6.04 1.41 -4.70
CA LEU A 123 5.27 1.06 -5.90
C LEU A 123 6.06 1.42 -7.18
N GLN A 124 5.49 1.18 -8.35
CA GLN A 124 6.05 1.44 -9.67
C GLN A 124 5.18 2.48 -10.37
N ALA A 125 5.84 3.40 -11.04
CA ALA A 125 5.23 4.45 -11.82
C ALA A 125 6.03 4.63 -13.10
N THR A 126 5.36 4.73 -14.24
CA THR A 126 6.01 5.08 -15.51
C THR A 126 6.29 6.57 -15.56
N ASP A 127 5.32 7.38 -15.13
CA ASP A 127 5.50 8.80 -14.91
C ASP A 127 5.78 9.05 -13.43
N PRO A 128 6.92 9.66 -13.05
CA PRO A 128 7.22 9.93 -11.65
C PRO A 128 6.16 10.79 -10.94
N ARG A 129 5.40 11.63 -11.67
CA ARG A 129 4.29 12.44 -11.13
C ARG A 129 3.19 11.57 -10.52
N ASP A 130 3.01 10.35 -11.01
CA ASP A 130 2.00 9.41 -10.51
C ASP A 130 2.20 9.05 -9.04
N LYS A 131 3.43 9.16 -8.52
CA LYS A 131 3.73 8.94 -7.09
C LYS A 131 2.94 9.87 -6.17
N VAL A 132 2.70 11.09 -6.64
CA VAL A 132 1.90 12.10 -5.95
C VAL A 132 0.44 12.00 -6.36
N PHE A 133 0.17 11.99 -7.67
CA PHE A 133 -1.20 12.03 -8.18
C PHE A 133 -2.05 10.81 -7.78
N ALA A 134 -1.44 9.63 -7.71
CA ALA A 134 -2.14 8.44 -7.22
C ALA A 134 -2.50 8.54 -5.72
N MET A 135 -1.84 9.40 -4.95
CA MET A 135 -2.05 9.49 -3.50
C MET A 135 -2.84 10.71 -3.07
N VAL A 136 -2.83 11.80 -3.85
CA VAL A 136 -3.44 13.09 -3.49
C VAL A 136 -4.92 12.97 -3.08
N ARG A 137 -5.63 12.00 -3.64
CA ARG A 137 -7.04 11.71 -3.34
C ARG A 137 -7.28 11.25 -1.90
N PHE A 138 -6.29 10.66 -1.25
CA PHE A 138 -6.38 10.19 0.13
C PHE A 138 -6.08 11.29 1.15
N ARG A 139 -5.63 12.47 0.70
CA ARG A 139 -5.50 13.64 1.57
C ARG A 139 -6.84 14.34 1.60
N GLY A 140 -7.54 14.30 2.75
CA GLY A 140 -8.93 14.75 2.88
C GLY A 140 -9.25 16.10 2.21
N LYS A 141 -8.39 17.12 2.38
CA LYS A 141 -8.59 18.45 1.77
C LYS A 141 -8.16 18.56 0.29
N LEU A 142 -7.39 17.61 -0.24
CA LEU A 142 -6.90 17.63 -1.63
C LEU A 142 -7.58 16.60 -2.55
N GLN A 143 -8.68 15.98 -2.10
CA GLN A 143 -9.41 14.99 -2.89
C GLN A 143 -9.86 15.46 -4.28
N HIS A 144 -9.88 16.78 -4.52
CA HIS A 144 -10.31 17.41 -5.77
C HIS A 144 -9.17 17.77 -6.72
N ILE A 145 -7.90 17.58 -6.32
CA ILE A 145 -6.78 17.82 -7.24
C ILE A 145 -6.80 16.75 -8.33
N MET A 146 -6.95 17.20 -9.57
CA MET A 146 -6.84 16.35 -10.73
C MET A 146 -5.39 16.26 -11.20
N PRO A 147 -4.93 15.09 -11.67
CA PRO A 147 -3.62 14.94 -12.27
C PRO A 147 -3.46 15.88 -13.48
N ASP A 148 -2.45 16.74 -13.46
CA ASP A 148 -2.08 17.57 -14.60
C ASP A 148 -0.78 17.04 -15.22
N TYR A 149 -0.90 16.54 -16.44
CA TYR A 149 0.22 15.99 -17.22
C TYR A 149 0.69 16.93 -18.33
N GLY A 150 0.31 18.21 -18.28
CA GLY A 150 0.77 19.22 -19.23
C GLY A 150 2.28 19.18 -19.42
N ILE A 151 2.73 19.41 -20.65
CA ILE A 151 4.15 19.32 -21.05
C ILE A 151 5.01 20.30 -20.22
N SER A 152 4.42 21.43 -19.80
CA SER A 152 5.07 22.42 -18.95
C SER A 152 5.17 22.00 -17.47
N VAL A 153 4.42 20.99 -17.03
CA VAL A 153 4.38 20.56 -15.62
C VAL A 153 5.40 19.46 -15.40
N THR A 154 6.55 19.84 -14.86
CA THR A 154 7.65 18.93 -14.57
C THR A 154 7.37 18.11 -13.30
N PRO A 155 7.98 16.92 -13.14
CA PRO A 155 7.88 16.15 -11.90
C PRO A 155 8.33 16.94 -10.67
N SER A 156 9.40 17.72 -10.80
CA SER A 156 9.94 18.58 -9.75
C SER A 156 8.94 19.63 -9.27
N GLU A 157 8.15 20.22 -10.18
CA GLU A 157 7.09 21.17 -9.81
C GLU A 157 5.96 20.49 -9.04
N VAL A 158 5.54 19.29 -9.46
CA VAL A 158 4.50 18.53 -8.74
C VAL A 158 4.96 18.21 -7.32
N PHE A 159 6.21 17.74 -7.16
CA PHE A 159 6.78 17.42 -5.85
C PHE A 159 6.98 18.66 -4.99
N LYS A 160 7.42 19.78 -5.57
CA LYS A 160 7.54 21.07 -4.89
C LYS A 160 6.17 21.57 -4.40
N ASN A 161 5.16 21.54 -5.25
CA ASN A 161 3.80 21.97 -4.91
C ASN A 161 3.23 21.10 -3.77
N MET A 162 3.52 19.80 -3.77
CA MET A 162 3.18 18.92 -2.64
C MET A 162 3.82 19.40 -1.34
N VAL A 163 5.14 19.63 -1.33
CA VAL A 163 5.87 20.12 -0.14
C VAL A 163 5.31 21.46 0.35
N GLN A 164 5.06 22.40 -0.57
CA GLN A 164 4.44 23.69 -0.24
C GLN A 164 3.07 23.51 0.43
N SER A 165 2.25 22.59 -0.06
CA SER A 165 0.93 22.32 0.54
C SER A 165 0.98 21.73 1.95
N PHE A 166 2.09 21.11 2.36
CA PHE A 166 2.33 20.69 3.75
C PHE A 166 2.75 21.86 4.63
N ILE A 167 3.64 22.71 4.13
CA ILE A 167 4.09 23.92 4.83
C ILE A 167 2.91 24.85 5.11
N GLU A 168 2.02 25.06 4.14
CA GLU A 168 0.83 25.91 4.27
C GLU A 168 -0.14 25.45 5.37
N ILE A 169 -0.16 24.14 5.69
CA ILE A 169 -0.98 23.60 6.78
C ILE A 169 -0.21 23.51 8.11
N GLY A 170 1.03 24.03 8.15
CA GLY A 170 1.88 24.05 9.34
C GLY A 170 2.61 22.72 9.64
N SER A 171 2.66 21.78 8.69
CA SER A 171 3.42 20.53 8.84
C SER A 171 4.72 20.58 8.02
N LEU A 172 5.81 20.17 8.64
CA LEU A 172 7.13 20.02 8.00
C LEU A 172 7.54 18.55 7.85
N ASP A 173 6.65 17.62 8.21
CA ASP A 173 6.98 16.20 8.32
C ASP A 173 7.33 15.55 6.97
N ILE A 174 6.85 16.15 5.86
CA ILE A 174 7.27 15.78 4.50
C ILE A 174 8.77 15.96 4.27
N ILE A 175 9.43 16.85 5.00
CA ILE A 175 10.89 17.07 4.89
C ILE A 175 11.64 15.86 5.45
N LEU A 176 11.09 15.16 6.46
CA LEU A 176 11.67 13.90 6.99
C LEU A 176 11.71 12.78 5.92
N HIS A 177 10.95 12.96 4.84
CA HIS A 177 10.84 12.01 3.74
C HIS A 177 11.79 12.36 2.58
N CYS A 178 12.53 13.47 2.67
CA CYS A 178 13.46 13.95 1.64
C CYS A 178 14.90 13.46 1.89
N GLY A 179 15.68 13.26 0.82
CA GLY A 179 17.14 13.14 0.91
C GLY A 179 17.74 11.73 0.94
N ARG A 180 16.99 10.67 0.61
CA ARG A 180 17.57 9.31 0.50
C ARG A 180 18.37 9.09 -0.80
N ARG A 181 18.05 9.81 -1.88
CA ARG A 181 18.90 9.92 -3.08
C ARG A 181 18.84 11.36 -3.61
N GLN A 182 19.99 12.03 -3.73
CA GLN A 182 20.05 13.34 -4.38
C GLN A 182 19.92 13.17 -5.89
N GLN A 183 18.92 13.80 -6.50
CA GLN A 183 18.93 14.04 -7.94
C GLN A 183 19.50 15.44 -8.23
N PRO A 184 20.40 15.58 -9.22
CA PRO A 184 21.15 16.82 -9.45
C PRO A 184 20.30 18.04 -9.85
N ASN A 185 19.03 17.84 -10.22
CA ASN A 185 18.13 18.88 -10.73
C ASN A 185 16.93 19.18 -9.82
N ILE A 186 16.92 18.67 -8.58
CA ILE A 186 15.88 18.99 -7.59
C ILE A 186 16.51 19.58 -6.32
N PRO A 187 15.84 20.55 -5.67
CA PRO A 187 16.29 21.04 -4.38
C PRO A 187 16.35 19.91 -3.35
N SER A 188 17.31 19.95 -2.44
CA SER A 188 17.57 18.89 -1.44
C SER A 188 16.40 18.59 -0.49
N TRP A 189 15.43 19.51 -0.41
CA TRP A 189 14.21 19.41 0.39
C TRP A 189 13.01 18.85 -0.38
N CYS A 190 13.20 18.40 -1.62
CA CYS A 190 12.16 17.81 -2.45
C CYS A 190 12.27 16.26 -2.44
N PRO A 191 11.17 15.49 -2.27
CA PRO A 191 11.19 14.04 -2.36
C PRO A 191 11.63 13.55 -3.75
N ASP A 192 12.39 12.45 -3.81
CA ASP A 192 12.89 11.80 -5.03
C ASP A 192 11.95 10.71 -5.61
#